data_AF-A0A7H4MVH1-F1
#
_entry.id   AF-A0A7H4MVH1-F1
#
_cell.length_a   1.000
_cell.length_b   1.000
_cell.length_c   1.000
_cell.angle_alpha   90.00
_cell.angle_beta   90.00
_cell.angle_gamma   90.00
#
_symmetry.space_group_name_H-M   'P 1'
#
loop_
_entity.id
_entity.type
_entity.pdbx_description
1 polymer ?
#
loop_
_entity_poly.entity_id
_entity_poly.type
_entity_poly.pdbx_seq_one_letter_code
_entity_poly.pdbx_strand_id
1 'polypeptide(L)'
;MTDTSHQCVIIGIAGASASGKSLIASTLYRELREQVGDEHIGVIPEDSYYKDQGHLSMEERVKTNYDHPSSMDHSLLFQHLQMLRSGQPIELPVYSYVEHTRMPETIHIEPKKVIILEGILLLTDARLRNELSFSIFVDTRWISA
;
A
#
# COMPACT_ATOMS: atom_id res chain seq x y z
N MET A 1 -15.63 18.30 -25.80
CA MET A 1 -15.13 18.24 -24.41
C MET A 1 -14.86 16.77 -24.13
N THR A 2 -13.65 16.28 -24.41
CA THR A 2 -13.27 14.91 -24.10
C THR A 2 -12.85 14.88 -22.64
N ASP A 3 -13.76 14.41 -21.79
CA ASP A 3 -13.46 14.05 -20.41
C ASP A 3 -12.46 12.90 -20.47
N THR A 4 -11.17 13.25 -20.35
CA THR A 4 -10.11 12.25 -20.32
C THR A 4 -9.99 11.84 -18.87
N SER A 5 -10.93 11.03 -18.39
CA SER A 5 -10.87 10.45 -17.06
C SER A 5 -9.49 9.81 -16.90
N HIS A 6 -8.67 10.32 -15.97
CA HIS A 6 -7.38 9.73 -15.65
C HIS A 6 -7.63 8.31 -15.15
N GLN A 7 -7.52 7.32 -16.03
CA GLN A 7 -7.78 5.94 -15.66
C GLN A 7 -6.56 5.39 -14.91
N CYS A 8 -6.57 5.52 -13.59
CA CYS A 8 -5.58 4.93 -12.69
C CYS A 8 -5.94 3.44 -12.46
N VAL A 9 -5.03 2.54 -12.85
CA VAL A 9 -5.14 1.11 -12.58
C VAL A 9 -4.47 0.82 -11.24
N ILE A 10 -5.21 0.23 -10.30
CA ILE A 10 -4.70 -0.12 -8.97
C ILE A 10 -4.59 -1.65 -8.86
N ILE A 11 -3.38 -2.13 -8.68
CA ILE A 11 -3.05 -3.56 -8.61
C ILE A 11 -2.75 -3.90 -7.15
N GLY A 12 -3.62 -4.68 -6.51
CA GLY A 12 -3.39 -5.16 -5.15
C GLY A 12 -2.57 -6.44 -5.13
N ILE A 13 -1.51 -6.52 -4.33
CA ILE A 13 -0.73 -7.75 -4.10
C ILE A 13 -0.82 -8.08 -2.62
N ALA A 14 -1.58 -9.13 -2.29
CA ALA A 14 -1.84 -9.54 -0.92
C ALA A 14 -1.29 -10.94 -0.62
N GLY A 15 -1.10 -11.25 0.67
CA GLY A 15 -0.54 -12.54 1.10
C GLY A 15 0.27 -12.42 2.39
N ALA A 16 0.58 -13.55 3.01
CA ALA A 16 1.29 -13.60 4.29
C ALA A 16 2.65 -12.86 4.25
N SER A 17 3.14 -12.43 5.42
CA SER A 17 4.52 -11.92 5.50
C SER A 17 5.52 -12.95 4.96
N ALA A 18 6.57 -12.47 4.30
CA ALA A 18 7.59 -13.28 3.62
C ALA A 18 7.08 -14.23 2.49
N SER A 19 5.83 -14.10 2.01
CA SER A 19 5.32 -14.95 0.91
C SER A 19 5.86 -14.59 -0.49
N GLY A 20 6.63 -13.50 -0.62
CA GLY A 20 7.18 -13.04 -1.90
C GLY A 20 6.41 -11.89 -2.58
N LYS A 21 5.46 -11.25 -1.89
CA LYS A 21 4.70 -10.09 -2.42
C LYS A 21 5.59 -9.00 -3.02
N SER A 22 6.60 -8.54 -2.27
CA SER A 22 7.49 -7.46 -2.72
C SER A 22 8.36 -7.87 -3.92
N LEU A 23 8.65 -9.16 -4.09
CA LEU A 23 9.30 -9.68 -5.30
C LEU A 23 8.37 -9.62 -6.52
N ILE A 24 7.09 -9.95 -6.35
CA ILE A 24 6.09 -9.82 -7.42
C ILE A 24 5.88 -8.34 -7.74
N ALA A 25 5.76 -7.47 -6.73
CA ALA A 25 5.61 -6.03 -6.91
C ALA A 25 6.77 -5.41 -7.69
N SER A 26 8.01 -5.72 -7.30
CA SER A 26 9.22 -5.21 -7.98
C SER A 26 9.37 -5.78 -9.40
N THR A 27 8.98 -7.03 -9.62
CA THR A 27 8.96 -7.63 -10.96
C THR A 27 7.95 -6.91 -11.85
N LEU A 28 6.71 -6.76 -11.38
CA LEU A 28 5.65 -6.06 -12.10
C LEU A 28 6.04 -4.61 -12.42
N TYR A 29 6.63 -3.89 -11.47
CA TYR A 29 7.16 -2.55 -11.68
C TYR A 29 8.19 -2.51 -12.82
N ARG A 30 9.16 -3.44 -12.84
CA ARG A 30 10.18 -3.51 -13.90
C ARG A 30 9.58 -3.76 -15.28
N GLU A 31 8.68 -4.75 -15.39
CA GLU A 31 8.04 -5.09 -16.67
C GLU A 31 7.17 -3.93 -17.19
N LEU A 32 6.43 -3.26 -16.30
CA LEU A 32 5.60 -2.12 -16.68
C LEU A 32 6.44 -0.89 -17.04
N ARG A 33 7.56 -0.66 -16.34
CA ARG A 33 8.44 0.49 -16.60
C ARG A 33 8.90 0.54 -18.05
N GLU A 34 9.20 -0.61 -18.65
CA GLU A 34 9.60 -0.71 -20.05
C GLU A 34 8.48 -0.31 -21.03
N GLN A 35 7.21 -0.44 -20.61
CA GLN A 35 6.05 -0.17 -21.47
C GLN A 35 5.47 1.23 -21.28
N VAL A 36 5.39 1.70 -20.04
CA VAL A 36 4.64 2.94 -19.71
C VAL A 36 5.49 4.05 -19.12
N GLY A 37 6.78 3.84 -18.85
CA GLY A 37 7.65 4.84 -18.20
C GLY A 37 7.56 4.82 -16.68
N ASP A 38 8.68 5.18 -16.03
CA ASP A 38 8.83 5.15 -14.57
C ASP A 38 7.91 6.16 -13.86
N GLU A 39 7.80 7.35 -14.44
CA GLU A 39 6.99 8.46 -13.94
C GLU A 39 5.50 8.13 -13.83
N HIS A 40 5.06 7.07 -14.50
CA HIS A 40 3.67 6.64 -14.58
C HIS A 40 3.32 5.48 -13.64
N ILE A 41 4.28 4.99 -12.86
CA ILE A 41 4.09 3.87 -11.92
C ILE A 41 4.36 4.36 -10.49
N GLY A 42 3.50 3.97 -9.55
CA GLY A 42 3.71 4.16 -8.12
C GLY A 42 3.67 2.82 -7.39
N VAL A 43 4.51 2.66 -6.38
CA VAL A 43 4.48 1.49 -5.48
C VAL A 43 4.15 1.99 -4.09
N ILE A 44 3.09 1.45 -3.49
CA ILE A 44 2.61 1.83 -2.16
C ILE A 44 2.60 0.58 -1.28
N PRO A 45 3.44 0.51 -0.24
CA PRO A 45 3.36 -0.53 0.77
C PRO A 45 2.23 -0.21 1.78
N GLU A 46 1.43 -1.20 2.13
CA GLU A 46 0.38 -1.09 3.15
C GLU A 46 0.97 -0.72 4.52
N ASP A 47 2.19 -1.18 4.82
CA ASP A 47 2.88 -0.90 6.08
C ASP A 47 3.12 0.60 6.33
N SER A 48 3.19 1.43 5.29
CA SER A 48 3.19 2.90 5.44
C SER A 48 1.96 3.42 6.18
N TYR A 49 0.87 2.66 6.19
CA TYR A 49 -0.42 3.03 6.76
C TYR A 49 -0.69 2.38 8.13
N TYR A 50 0.31 1.80 8.80
CA TYR A 50 0.17 1.55 10.24
C TYR A 50 -0.24 2.84 10.96
N LYS A 51 -1.15 2.74 11.93
CA LYS A 51 -1.66 3.91 12.68
C LYS A 51 -0.52 4.65 13.37
N ASP A 52 -0.67 5.97 13.43
CA ASP A 52 0.21 6.79 14.25
C ASP A 52 0.03 6.45 15.73
N GLN A 53 1.14 6.16 16.40
CA GLN A 53 1.23 5.87 17.81
C GLN A 53 2.17 6.83 18.54
N GLY A 54 2.45 8.00 17.95
CA GLY A 54 3.33 9.03 18.53
C GLY A 54 2.90 9.48 19.93
N HIS A 55 1.60 9.35 20.23
CA HIS A 55 1.00 9.64 21.54
C HIS A 55 1.26 8.57 22.62
N LEU A 56 1.70 7.36 22.25
CA LEU A 56 2.02 6.27 23.17
C LEU A 56 3.50 6.24 23.51
N SER A 57 3.85 5.63 24.65
CA SER A 57 5.24 5.30 24.98
C SER A 57 5.76 4.14 24.14
N MET A 58 7.08 4.04 23.96
CA MET A 58 7.70 2.95 23.21
C MET A 58 7.32 1.55 23.78
N GLU A 59 7.23 1.42 25.11
CA GLU A 59 6.82 0.17 25.78
C GLU A 59 5.39 -0.26 25.46
N GLU A 60 4.51 0.68 25.13
CA GLU A 60 3.14 0.40 24.70
C GLU A 60 3.10 0.08 23.20
N ARG A 61 3.85 0.81 22.39
CA ARG A 61 3.90 0.61 20.93
C ARG A 61 4.30 -0.81 20.56
N VAL A 62 5.35 -1.35 21.20
CA VAL A 62 5.84 -2.72 20.95
C VAL A 62 4.84 -3.82 21.28
N LYS A 63 3.81 -3.52 22.08
CA LYS A 63 2.74 -4.49 22.42
C LYS A 63 1.64 -4.55 21.35
N THR A 64 1.66 -3.65 20.38
CA THR A 64 0.70 -3.63 19.28
C THR A 64 0.85 -4.88 18.42
N ASN A 65 -0.27 -5.58 18.16
CA ASN A 65 -0.30 -6.63 17.16
C ASN A 65 -0.45 -6.00 15.76
N TYR A 66 0.68 -5.87 15.05
CA TYR A 66 0.71 -5.27 13.72
C TYR A 66 0.06 -6.15 12.64
N ASP A 67 -0.13 -7.44 12.88
CA ASP A 67 -0.84 -8.36 11.97
C ASP A 67 -2.37 -8.31 12.13
N HIS A 68 -2.91 -7.49 13.04
CA HIS A 68 -4.35 -7.33 13.23
C HIS A 68 -4.87 -6.13 12.43
N PRO A 69 -6.03 -6.22 11.72
CA PRO A 69 -6.58 -5.10 10.93
C PRO A 69 -6.73 -3.77 11.69
N SER A 70 -6.87 -3.80 13.01
CA SER A 70 -6.95 -2.57 13.82
C SER A 70 -5.66 -1.76 13.88
N SER A 71 -4.51 -2.35 13.57
CA SER A 71 -3.21 -1.67 13.50
C SER A 71 -3.12 -0.75 12.26
N MET A 72 -3.90 -1.03 11.23
CA MET A 72 -3.90 -0.32 9.96
C MET A 72 -4.86 0.87 9.96
N ASP A 73 -4.45 1.93 9.28
CA ASP A 73 -5.28 3.09 8.95
C ASP A 73 -5.83 2.96 7.53
N HIS A 74 -6.67 1.93 7.33
CA HIS A 74 -7.31 1.67 6.05
C HIS A 74 -8.21 2.81 5.58
N SER A 75 -8.68 3.67 6.49
CA SER A 75 -9.45 4.85 6.12
C SER A 75 -8.57 5.89 5.42
N LEU A 76 -7.36 6.16 5.94
CA LEU A 76 -6.40 7.04 5.26
C LEU A 76 -5.93 6.44 3.93
N LEU A 77 -5.61 5.14 3.90
CA LEU A 77 -5.24 4.45 2.66
C LEU A 77 -6.36 4.57 1.62
N PHE A 78 -7.61 4.30 2.00
CA PHE A 78 -8.76 4.43 1.12
C PHE A 78 -8.89 5.85 0.56
N GLN A 79 -8.79 6.87 1.43
CA GLN A 79 -8.81 8.27 1.00
C GLN A 79 -7.70 8.57 -0.01
N HIS A 80 -6.47 8.12 0.24
CA HIS A 80 -5.34 8.34 -0.65
C HIS A 80 -5.51 7.64 -2.01
N LEU A 81 -6.06 6.42 -2.05
CA LEU A 81 -6.37 5.75 -3.32
C LEU A 81 -7.43 6.51 -4.13
N GLN A 82 -8.45 7.06 -3.46
CA GLN A 82 -9.46 7.88 -4.13
C GLN A 82 -8.88 9.19 -4.67
N MET A 83 -8.02 9.85 -3.90
CA MET A 83 -7.31 11.06 -4.33
C MET A 83 -6.47 10.79 -5.58
N LEU A 84 -5.60 9.78 -5.54
CA LEU A 84 -4.77 9.40 -6.69
C LEU A 84 -5.61 9.08 -7.93
N ARG A 85 -6.72 8.35 -7.76
CA ARG A 85 -7.66 8.02 -8.84
C ARG A 85 -8.33 9.27 -9.42
N SER A 86 -8.60 10.27 -8.59
CA SER A 86 -9.17 11.56 -9.01
C SER A 86 -8.14 12.53 -9.61
N GLY A 87 -6.88 12.12 -9.76
CA GLY A 87 -5.82 12.99 -10.27
C GLY A 87 -5.29 13.98 -9.22
N GLN A 88 -5.43 13.68 -7.93
CA GLN A 88 -4.89 14.48 -6.84
C GLN A 88 -3.65 13.80 -6.22
N PRO A 89 -2.58 14.55 -5.93
CA PRO A 89 -1.40 14.01 -5.27
C PRO A 89 -1.70 13.68 -3.80
N ILE A 90 -0.86 12.84 -3.19
CA ILE A 90 -0.94 12.47 -1.77
C ILE A 90 0.40 12.68 -1.06
N GLU A 91 0.33 12.78 0.26
CA GLU A 91 1.48 12.71 1.15
C GLU A 91 1.50 11.31 1.78
N LEU A 92 2.26 10.38 1.20
CA LEU A 92 2.38 9.02 1.70
C LEU A 92 3.11 9.04 3.06
N PRO A 93 2.52 8.49 4.14
CA PRO A 93 3.21 8.46 5.42
C PRO A 93 4.44 7.54 5.37
N VAL A 94 5.48 7.95 6.10
CA VAL A 94 6.65 7.11 6.34
C VAL A 94 6.49 6.43 7.69
N TYR A 95 6.55 5.10 7.73
CA TYR A 95 6.49 4.33 8.96
C TYR A 95 7.90 3.91 9.39
N SER A 96 8.24 4.13 10.66
CA SER A 96 9.50 3.68 11.25
C SER A 96 9.30 2.40 12.04
N TYR A 97 9.92 1.33 11.58
CA TYR A 97 9.99 0.06 12.32
C TYR A 97 10.85 0.14 13.58
N VAL A 98 11.73 1.14 13.69
CA VAL A 98 12.55 1.36 14.89
C VAL A 98 11.74 2.06 15.97
N GLU A 99 10.98 3.09 15.58
CA GLU A 99 10.17 3.91 16.52
C GLU A 99 8.76 3.37 16.75
N HIS A 100 8.38 2.33 15.99
CA HIS A 100 7.05 1.70 16.00
C HIS A 100 5.91 2.71 15.81
N THR A 101 6.15 3.75 14.99
CA THR A 101 5.18 4.81 14.73
C THR A 101 5.47 5.51 13.40
N ARG A 102 4.53 6.34 12.95
CA ARG A 102 4.72 7.21 11.79
C ARG A 102 5.74 8.29 12.09
N MET A 103 6.54 8.60 11.09
CA MET A 103 7.46 9.73 11.11
C MET A 103 6.76 11.02 10.68
N PRO A 104 7.28 12.20 11.08
CA PRO A 104 6.74 13.48 10.62
C PRO A 104 6.89 13.71 9.11
N GLU A 105 7.92 13.13 8.49
CA GLU A 105 8.13 13.21 7.05
C GLU A 105 7.16 12.33 6.25
N THR A 106 6.83 12.82 5.06
CA THR A 106 5.99 12.13 4.07
C THR A 106 6.72 12.05 2.73
N ILE A 107 6.27 11.12 1.89
CA ILE A 107 6.73 11.01 0.51
C ILE A 107 5.62 11.55 -0.38
N HIS A 108 5.91 12.63 -1.11
CA HIS A 108 4.97 13.20 -2.08
C HIS A 108 4.80 12.24 -3.26
N ILE A 109 3.56 11.84 -3.55
CA ILE A 109 3.23 10.97 -4.68
C ILE A 109 2.24 11.68 -5.60
N GLU A 110 2.72 11.98 -6.81
CA GLU A 110 1.88 12.45 -7.91
C GLU A 110 0.95 11.34 -8.44
N PRO A 111 -0.22 11.68 -9.01
CA PRO A 111 -1.09 10.72 -9.67
C PRO A 111 -0.35 9.87 -10.70
N LYS A 112 -0.61 8.55 -10.69
CA LYS A 112 0.05 7.57 -11.56
C LYS A 112 -0.96 6.84 -12.42
N LYS A 113 -0.54 6.38 -13.60
CA LYS A 113 -1.35 5.51 -14.46
C LYS A 113 -1.51 4.12 -13.83
N VAL A 114 -0.47 3.63 -13.16
CA VAL A 114 -0.49 2.37 -12.43
C VAL A 114 -0.03 2.58 -10.98
N ILE A 115 -0.82 2.09 -10.03
CA ILE A 115 -0.45 1.97 -8.62
C ILE A 115 -0.35 0.49 -8.28
N ILE A 116 0.82 0.07 -7.80
CA ILE A 116 1.06 -1.25 -7.24
C ILE A 116 0.95 -1.11 -5.72
N LEU A 117 -0.13 -1.63 -5.14
CA LEU A 117 -0.40 -1.62 -3.72
C LEU A 117 -0.12 -3.01 -3.16
N GLU A 118 0.81 -3.14 -2.22
CA GLU A 118 1.20 -4.45 -1.66
C GLU A 118 1.10 -4.45 -0.13
N GLY A 119 0.63 -5.57 0.45
CA GLY A 119 0.39 -5.64 1.88
C GLY A 119 -0.16 -6.98 2.37
N ILE A 120 -0.21 -7.16 3.69
CA ILE A 120 -0.67 -8.41 4.31
C ILE A 120 -2.18 -8.41 4.59
N LEU A 121 -2.81 -7.24 4.68
CA LEU A 121 -4.19 -7.05 5.15
C LEU A 121 -5.08 -6.28 4.16
N LEU A 122 -4.58 -5.95 2.96
CA LEU A 122 -5.32 -5.20 1.92
C LEU A 122 -6.71 -5.74 1.61
N LEU A 123 -6.85 -7.08 1.60
CA LEU A 123 -8.11 -7.73 1.25
C LEU A 123 -9.07 -7.89 2.43
N THR A 124 -8.74 -7.37 3.62
CA THR A 124 -9.62 -7.44 4.80
C THR A 124 -10.70 -6.36 4.82
N ASP A 125 -10.43 -5.18 4.24
CA ASP A 125 -11.39 -4.07 4.13
C ASP A 125 -12.09 -4.10 2.76
N ALA A 126 -13.42 -4.20 2.76
CA ALA A 126 -14.22 -4.24 1.53
C ALA A 126 -14.10 -2.94 0.70
N ARG A 127 -13.89 -1.79 1.34
CA ARG A 127 -13.73 -0.49 0.66
C ARG A 127 -12.46 -0.51 -0.18
N LEU A 128 -11.34 -0.97 0.41
CA LEU A 128 -10.08 -1.11 -0.32
C LEU A 128 -10.19 -2.09 -1.47
N ARG A 129 -10.82 -3.26 -1.26
CA ARG A 129 -11.05 -4.23 -2.34
C ARG A 129 -11.80 -3.64 -3.53
N ASN A 130 -12.80 -2.80 -3.27
CA ASN A 130 -13.58 -2.13 -4.33
C ASN A 130 -12.79 -1.05 -5.07
N GLU A 131 -11.72 -0.51 -4.46
CA GLU A 131 -10.79 0.38 -5.14
C GLU A 131 -9.78 -0.38 -6.00
N LEU A 132 -9.59 -1.69 -5.85
CA LEU A 132 -8.64 -2.43 -6.69
C LEU A 132 -9.21 -2.70 -8.09
N SER A 133 -8.41 -2.47 -9.13
CA SER A 133 -8.75 -2.89 -10.49
C SER A 133 -8.64 -4.41 -10.64
N PHE A 134 -7.62 -5.00 -10.02
CA PHE A 134 -7.52 -6.44 -9.78
C PHE A 134 -6.56 -6.71 -8.61
N SER A 135 -6.60 -7.94 -8.09
CA SER A 135 -5.74 -8.37 -6.98
C SER A 135 -5.05 -9.69 -7.28
N ILE A 136 -3.80 -9.81 -6.86
CA ILE A 136 -3.00 -11.03 -6.82
C ILE A 136 -2.90 -11.45 -5.35
N PHE A 137 -3.31 -12.68 -5.04
CA PHE A 137 -3.09 -13.27 -3.72
C PHE A 137 -1.96 -14.30 -3.79
N VAL A 138 -0.92 -14.08 -3.00
CA VAL A 138 0.26 -14.93 -2.93
C VAL A 138 0.10 -15.91 -1.79
N ASP A 139 -0.27 -17.14 -2.14
CA ASP A 139 -0.37 -18.26 -1.22
C ASP A 139 0.89 -19.13 -1.30
N THR A 140 1.53 -19.34 -0.15
CA THR A 140 2.71 -20.19 -0.01
C THR A 140 2.44 -21.23 1.05
N ARG A 141 2.58 -22.51 0.70
CA ARG A 141 2.43 -23.60 1.67
C ARG A 141 3.56 -23.54 2.69
N TRP A 142 3.21 -23.74 3.96
CA TRP A 142 4.18 -24.08 4.98
C TRP A 142 4.80 -25.43 4.62
N ILE A 143 6.11 -25.45 4.39
CA ILE A 143 6.86 -26.71 4.31
C ILE A 143 6.99 -27.19 5.75
N SER A 144 6.15 -28.14 6.17
CA SER A 144 6.40 -28.91 7.37
C SER A 144 7.66 -29.75 7.14
N ALA A 145 8.72 -29.45 7.89
CA ALA A 145 9.86 -30.35 8.06
C ALA A 145 9.50 -31.49 9.03
#